data_AF-A0AAN8KK19-F1
#
_entry.id   AF-A0AAN8KK19-F1
#
_cell.length_a   1.000
_cell.length_b   1.000
_cell.length_c   1.000
_cell.angle_alpha   90.00
_cell.angle_beta   90.00
_cell.angle_gamma   90.00
#
_symmetry.space_group_name_H-M   'P 1'
#
loop_
_entity.id
_entity.type
_entity.pdbx_description
1 polymer ?
#
loop_
_entity_poly.entity_id
_entity_poly.type
_entity_poly.pdbx_seq_one_letter_code
_entity_poly.pdbx_strand_id
1 'polypeptide(L)'
;MCTRRMARACRGDLAYHSAVQGIEDLLIQHSCPRTGPTAQPRPLPQAPISGDACIYEKGYLQREGRTPDYLHCAVFGDPHVRTFHDEFQTCTVQGAWPLIDNEYLYVQATSAPMRGGAYATALTKITIIFKNWRQCIEQQIYQAELDNVPAAFMDGSVTSGERQGQHSLSVHSDLPGRQAEIRAAHIGTTLVVRQSGRSLGLSVRLPRAIAEAFTPEQDLQLCVYGCPPSQRLEMLPSPSSSSSQPSAAAHAHCAALLPARDIYYQACLFDLLATGDLNSSTAAVAALEDARGMISDPNKVHLLLVGKADRSSTCLPLILAVAVLSERLVALWTGQCL
;
A
#
# COMPACT_ATOMS: atom_id res chain seq x y z
N MET A 1 43.91 12.05 6.28
CA MET A 1 43.41 13.24 6.97
C MET A 1 42.90 14.25 5.95
N CYS A 2 41.61 14.61 6.00
CA CYS A 2 41.00 15.61 5.11
C CYS A 2 41.68 16.98 5.19
N THR A 3 42.13 17.37 6.39
CA THR A 3 42.89 18.62 6.63
C THR A 3 44.12 18.73 5.73
N ARG A 4 44.92 17.65 5.61
CA ARG A 4 46.12 17.63 4.75
C ARG A 4 45.85 17.94 3.27
N ARG A 5 44.64 17.61 2.76
CA ARG A 5 44.25 17.95 1.37
C ARG A 5 43.93 19.44 1.20
N MET A 6 43.46 20.11 2.26
CA MET A 6 43.10 21.53 2.25
C MET A 6 44.25 22.48 2.62
N ALA A 7 45.36 21.96 3.14
CA ALA A 7 46.52 22.74 3.59
C ALA A 7 47.07 23.74 2.54
N ARG A 8 46.95 23.44 1.24
CA ARG A 8 47.37 24.37 0.18
C ARG A 8 46.43 25.55 0.01
N ALA A 9 45.12 25.32 0.08
CA ALA A 9 44.10 26.36 -0.08
C ALA A 9 44.01 27.25 1.17
N CYS A 10 44.26 26.69 2.36
CA CYS A 10 44.12 27.37 3.64
C CYS A 10 45.46 27.83 4.25
N ARG A 11 46.51 28.03 3.44
CA ARG A 11 47.90 28.23 3.93
C ARG A 11 48.05 29.41 4.91
N GLY A 12 47.24 30.46 4.77
CA GLY A 12 47.27 31.66 5.62
C GLY A 12 46.07 31.82 6.56
N ASP A 13 45.23 30.80 6.69
CA ASP A 13 44.01 30.88 7.51
C ASP A 13 44.31 30.45 8.95
N LEU A 14 44.27 31.41 9.89
CA LEU A 14 44.54 31.16 11.30
C LEU A 14 43.53 30.18 11.92
N ALA A 15 42.26 30.24 11.52
CA ALA A 15 41.22 29.36 12.04
C ALA A 15 41.44 27.91 11.58
N TYR A 16 41.89 27.72 10.34
CA TYR A 16 42.31 26.43 9.83
C TYR A 16 43.46 25.86 10.67
N HIS A 17 44.52 26.64 10.91
CA HIS A 17 45.68 26.17 11.68
C HIS A 17 45.33 25.88 13.15
N SER A 18 44.49 26.69 13.79
CA SER A 18 44.01 26.42 15.15
C SER A 18 43.18 25.13 15.23
N ALA A 19 42.32 24.89 14.23
CA ALA A 19 41.49 23.70 14.19
C ALA A 19 42.31 22.43 13.92
N VAL A 20 43.31 22.50 13.03
CA VAL A 20 44.23 21.38 12.78
C VAL A 20 44.98 21.01 14.04
N GLN A 21 45.52 21.98 14.77
CA GLN A 21 46.21 21.73 16.04
C GLN A 21 45.29 21.09 17.08
N GLY A 22 44.08 21.62 17.26
CA GLY A 22 43.11 21.06 18.21
C GLY A 22 42.68 19.63 17.86
N ILE A 23 42.54 19.30 16.57
CA ILE A 23 42.26 17.93 16.14
C ILE A 23 43.44 17.01 16.45
N GLU A 24 44.68 17.45 16.22
CA GLU A 24 45.87 16.65 16.53
C GLU A 24 46.00 16.36 18.03
N ASP A 25 45.76 17.37 18.87
CA ASP A 25 45.78 17.24 20.33
C ASP A 25 44.71 16.24 20.82
N LEU A 26 43.49 16.34 20.29
CA LEU A 26 42.39 15.42 20.63
C LEU A 26 42.69 13.97 20.21
N LEU A 27 43.33 13.77 19.04
CA LEU A 27 43.71 12.44 18.59
C LEU A 27 44.77 11.81 19.51
N ILE A 28 45.69 12.62 20.03
CA ILE A 28 46.71 12.18 21.00
C ILE A 28 46.04 11.85 22.34
N GLN A 29 45.20 12.76 22.86
CA GLN A 29 44.50 12.57 24.14
C GLN A 29 43.64 11.30 24.17
N HIS A 30 42.98 10.97 23.05
CA HIS A 30 42.08 9.83 22.96
C HIS A 30 42.68 8.59 22.28
N SER A 31 44.00 8.59 22.02
CA SER A 31 44.69 7.47 21.36
C SER A 31 44.02 7.01 20.05
N CYS A 32 43.48 7.97 19.29
CA CYS A 32 42.74 7.68 18.08
C CYS A 32 43.69 7.33 16.92
N PRO A 33 43.38 6.30 16.10
CA PRO A 33 44.19 5.97 14.93
C PRO A 33 44.11 7.11 13.89
N ARG A 34 45.28 7.53 13.38
CA ARG A 34 45.38 8.59 12.35
C ARG A 34 44.83 8.17 10.97
N THR A 35 44.55 6.90 10.80
CA THR A 35 44.01 6.26 9.59
C THR A 35 42.73 5.52 9.95
N GLY A 36 41.63 5.90 9.30
CA GLY A 36 40.31 5.28 9.44
C GLY A 36 39.40 5.69 8.28
N PRO A 37 38.23 5.04 8.13
CA PRO A 37 37.24 5.43 7.13
C PRO A 37 36.89 6.91 7.35
N THR A 38 37.02 7.71 6.29
CA THR A 38 36.64 9.13 6.33
C THR A 38 35.17 9.22 5.93
N ALA A 39 34.40 10.04 6.66
CA ALA A 39 33.03 10.34 6.28
C ALA A 39 33.00 10.83 4.82
N GLN A 40 32.08 10.28 4.03
CA GLN A 40 31.83 10.73 2.66
C GLN A 40 31.60 12.25 2.65
N PRO A 41 32.05 12.98 1.61
CA PRO A 41 31.76 14.39 1.48
C PRO A 41 30.26 14.62 1.62
N ARG A 42 29.83 15.56 2.48
CA ARG A 42 28.44 16.01 2.46
C ARG A 42 28.13 16.46 1.02
N PRO A 43 26.98 16.06 0.45
CA PRO A 43 26.53 16.61 -0.82
C PRO A 43 26.59 18.14 -0.78
N LEU A 44 27.01 18.76 -1.89
CA LEU A 44 26.98 20.22 -2.04
C LEU A 44 25.60 20.75 -1.59
N PRO A 45 25.54 21.93 -0.93
CA PRO A 45 24.27 22.54 -0.58
C PRO A 45 23.41 22.63 -1.84
N GLN A 46 22.34 21.84 -1.89
CA GLN A 46 21.39 21.90 -2.98
C GLN A 46 20.82 23.33 -3.00
N ALA A 47 20.70 23.91 -4.20
CA ALA A 47 20.07 25.22 -4.38
C ALA A 47 18.75 25.25 -3.60
N PRO A 48 18.37 26.40 -3.00
CA PRO A 48 17.13 26.50 -2.22
C PRO A 48 15.98 25.97 -3.06
N ILE A 49 15.43 24.85 -2.61
CA ILE A 49 14.32 24.16 -3.26
C ILE A 49 13.15 25.13 -3.23
N SER A 50 12.61 25.51 -4.40
CA SER A 50 11.39 26.33 -4.49
C SER A 50 10.28 25.68 -3.67
N GLY A 51 9.42 26.45 -2.99
CA GLY A 51 8.32 25.90 -2.17
C GLY A 51 7.41 24.95 -2.96
N ASP A 52 7.26 25.18 -4.26
CA ASP A 52 6.52 24.28 -5.17
C ASP A 52 7.14 22.89 -5.29
N ALA A 53 8.43 22.71 -5.00
CA ALA A 53 9.08 21.40 -5.03
C ALA A 53 8.76 20.54 -3.79
N CYS A 54 8.11 21.11 -2.76
CA CYS A 54 7.49 20.34 -1.68
C CYS A 54 6.03 19.99 -1.94
N ILE A 55 5.52 20.26 -3.15
CA ILE A 55 4.26 19.73 -3.65
C ILE A 55 4.56 18.80 -4.83
N TYR A 56 4.31 17.51 -4.64
CA TYR A 56 4.61 16.48 -5.64
C TYR A 56 3.93 16.77 -6.97
N GLU A 57 2.62 17.10 -6.95
CA GLU A 57 1.83 17.33 -8.17
C GLU A 57 2.36 18.50 -9.01
N LYS A 58 2.70 19.62 -8.37
CA LYS A 58 3.29 20.77 -9.05
C LYS A 58 4.65 20.42 -9.66
N GLY A 59 5.51 19.79 -8.86
CA GLY A 59 6.83 19.36 -9.33
C GLY A 59 6.77 18.32 -10.44
N TYR A 60 5.79 17.41 -10.40
CA TYR A 60 5.58 16.39 -11.42
C TYR A 60 5.06 17.01 -12.72
N LEU A 61 4.05 17.88 -12.64
CA LEU A 61 3.50 18.57 -13.80
C LEU A 61 4.55 19.42 -14.52
N GLN A 62 5.42 20.10 -13.77
CA GLN A 62 6.50 20.91 -14.34
C GLN A 62 7.55 20.06 -15.09
N ARG A 63 7.84 18.84 -14.60
CA ARG A 63 8.85 17.95 -15.20
C ARG A 63 8.31 17.12 -16.35
N GLU A 64 7.11 16.56 -16.19
CA GLU A 64 6.52 15.55 -17.08
C GLU A 64 5.42 16.11 -18.00
N GLY A 65 4.93 17.34 -17.75
CA GLY A 65 3.87 17.97 -18.55
C GLY A 65 2.50 17.30 -18.44
N ARG A 66 2.31 16.35 -17.51
CA ARG A 66 1.05 15.65 -17.26
C ARG A 66 0.81 15.44 -15.76
N THR A 67 -0.40 15.07 -15.38
CA THR A 67 -0.72 14.66 -14.00
C THR A 67 -0.20 13.24 -13.74
N PRO A 68 0.22 12.93 -12.50
CA PRO A 68 0.71 11.61 -12.15
C PRO A 68 -0.43 10.58 -12.12
N ASP A 69 -0.08 9.33 -12.40
CA ASP A 69 -0.98 8.20 -12.27
C ASP A 69 -1.03 7.74 -10.80
N TYR A 70 -2.23 7.61 -10.26
CA TYR A 70 -2.46 7.24 -8.86
C TYR A 70 -2.88 5.78 -8.72
N LEU A 71 -2.39 5.14 -7.65
CA LEU A 71 -2.77 3.80 -7.21
C LEU A 71 -3.54 3.89 -5.89
N HIS A 72 -4.37 2.89 -5.64
CA HIS A 72 -5.16 2.77 -4.43
C HIS A 72 -4.93 1.42 -3.75
N CYS A 73 -4.69 1.42 -2.44
CA CYS A 73 -4.68 0.23 -1.60
C CYS A 73 -5.66 0.45 -0.43
N ALA A 74 -6.31 -0.62 0.00
CA ALA A 74 -7.13 -0.58 1.20
C ALA A 74 -6.95 -1.86 2.03
N VAL A 75 -6.95 -1.71 3.36
CA VAL A 75 -6.99 -2.81 4.32
C VAL A 75 -8.07 -2.52 5.35
N PHE A 76 -9.07 -3.39 5.46
CA PHE A 76 -10.27 -3.14 6.27
C PHE A 76 -10.96 -4.45 6.67
N GLY A 77 -11.89 -4.39 7.62
CA GLY A 77 -12.63 -5.58 8.08
C GLY A 77 -11.72 -6.61 8.74
N ASP A 78 -11.92 -7.89 8.41
CA ASP A 78 -11.06 -9.02 8.79
C ASP A 78 -10.02 -9.31 7.71
N PRO A 79 -8.80 -8.78 7.90
CA PRO A 79 -8.23 -7.80 6.99
C PRO A 79 -8.36 -8.26 5.54
N HIS A 80 -9.34 -7.66 4.89
CA HIS A 80 -9.49 -7.66 3.45
C HIS A 80 -8.48 -6.68 2.88
N VAL A 81 -7.62 -7.15 1.98
CA VAL A 81 -6.58 -6.37 1.33
C VAL A 81 -6.96 -6.18 -0.14
N ARG A 82 -7.13 -4.92 -0.53
CA ARG A 82 -7.08 -4.48 -1.94
C ARG A 82 -5.69 -3.92 -2.21
N THR A 83 -4.94 -4.57 -3.10
CA THR A 83 -3.58 -4.15 -3.45
C THR A 83 -3.58 -3.00 -4.47
N PHE A 84 -2.42 -2.36 -4.68
CA PHE A 84 -2.19 -1.38 -5.74
C PHE A 84 -2.39 -1.92 -7.16
N HIS A 85 -2.40 -3.24 -7.30
CA HIS A 85 -2.61 -3.95 -8.56
C HIS A 85 -4.06 -4.41 -8.74
N ASP A 86 -4.98 -3.88 -7.93
CA ASP A 86 -6.41 -4.22 -7.96
C ASP A 86 -6.67 -5.72 -7.69
N GLU A 87 -5.81 -6.36 -6.91
CA GLU A 87 -6.08 -7.70 -6.38
C GLU A 87 -6.80 -7.62 -5.03
N PHE A 88 -7.76 -8.50 -4.81
CA PHE A 88 -8.50 -8.58 -3.56
C PHE A 88 -8.26 -9.92 -2.85
N GLN A 89 -7.89 -9.85 -1.58
CA GLN A 89 -7.53 -11.01 -0.78
C GLN A 89 -8.11 -10.85 0.64
N THR A 90 -8.50 -11.95 1.28
CA THR A 90 -8.89 -11.99 2.70
C THR A 90 -7.83 -12.76 3.46
N CYS A 91 -7.37 -12.24 4.59
CA CYS A 91 -6.12 -12.69 5.19
C CYS A 91 -6.21 -12.97 6.69
N THR A 92 -5.50 -13.98 7.19
CA THR A 92 -5.36 -14.29 8.63
C THR A 92 -4.08 -13.70 9.24
N VAL A 93 -3.69 -12.51 8.80
CA VAL A 93 -2.41 -11.88 9.17
C VAL A 93 -2.45 -11.35 10.61
N GLN A 94 -2.05 -12.17 11.58
CA GLN A 94 -1.97 -11.81 13.00
C GLN A 94 -0.66 -11.10 13.36
N GLY A 95 -0.72 -10.17 14.31
CA GLY A 95 0.45 -9.38 14.72
C GLY A 95 0.70 -8.20 13.80
N ALA A 96 1.93 -7.68 13.79
CA ALA A 96 2.31 -6.50 13.03
C ALA A 96 2.79 -6.87 11.62
N TRP A 97 2.16 -6.27 10.60
CA TRP A 97 2.48 -6.50 9.19
C TRP A 97 2.74 -5.18 8.46
N PRO A 98 3.80 -5.11 7.63
CA PRO A 98 4.06 -3.97 6.77
C PRO A 98 3.03 -3.92 5.63
N LEU A 99 2.24 -2.85 5.57
CA LEU A 99 1.34 -2.58 4.46
C LEU A 99 2.10 -1.93 3.30
N ILE A 100 2.94 -0.95 3.62
CA ILE A 100 3.79 -0.20 2.69
C ILE A 100 5.16 -0.05 3.36
N ASP A 101 6.23 -0.35 2.64
CA ASP A 101 7.60 -0.04 3.03
C ASP A 101 8.39 0.37 1.79
N ASN A 102 8.50 1.67 1.56
CA ASN A 102 9.21 2.24 0.41
C ASN A 102 10.15 3.37 0.84
N GLU A 103 10.85 4.02 -0.07
CA GLU A 103 11.82 5.09 0.26
C GLU A 103 11.23 6.27 1.04
N TYR A 104 9.92 6.47 1.02
CA TYR A 104 9.23 7.67 1.52
C TYR A 104 8.35 7.43 2.74
N LEU A 105 7.76 6.25 2.85
CA LEU A 105 6.69 5.95 3.79
C LEU A 105 6.83 4.52 4.29
N TYR A 106 6.63 4.34 5.59
CA TYR A 106 6.43 3.04 6.20
C TYR A 106 5.06 3.00 6.86
N VAL A 107 4.24 2.03 6.52
CA VAL A 107 2.93 1.81 7.13
C VAL A 107 2.87 0.41 7.68
N GLN A 108 2.61 0.30 8.98
CA GLN A 108 2.45 -0.96 9.68
C GLN A 108 1.05 -1.04 10.25
N ALA A 109 0.41 -2.18 10.08
CA ALA A 109 -0.88 -2.47 10.69
C ALA A 109 -0.73 -3.68 11.62
N THR A 110 -1.37 -3.62 12.79
CA THR A 110 -1.38 -4.72 13.75
C THR A 110 -2.78 -5.32 13.80
N SER A 111 -2.89 -6.62 13.57
CA SER A 111 -4.14 -7.35 13.72
C SER A 111 -4.13 -8.21 14.98
N ALA A 112 -5.26 -8.27 15.68
CA ALA A 112 -5.47 -9.15 16.83
C ALA A 112 -6.66 -10.09 16.56
N PRO A 113 -6.66 -11.31 17.17
CA PRO A 113 -7.80 -12.22 17.05
C PRO A 113 -9.03 -11.63 17.74
N MET A 114 -10.19 -11.77 17.08
CA MET A 114 -11.48 -11.37 17.61
C MET A 114 -12.08 -12.49 18.46
N ARG A 115 -12.77 -12.12 19.55
CA ARG A 115 -13.51 -13.10 20.37
C ARG A 115 -14.71 -13.60 19.56
N GLY A 116 -14.72 -14.88 19.17
CA GLY A 116 -15.90 -15.53 18.58
C GLY A 116 -15.69 -16.28 17.26
N GLY A 117 -14.52 -16.22 16.63
CA GLY A 117 -14.22 -16.96 15.40
C GLY A 117 -12.79 -17.46 15.35
N ALA A 118 -12.56 -18.71 14.92
CA ALA A 118 -11.24 -19.33 14.90
C ALA A 118 -10.21 -18.62 13.99
N TYR A 119 -10.72 -17.92 12.96
CA TYR A 119 -9.90 -17.22 11.96
C TYR A 119 -10.14 -15.71 11.95
N ALA A 120 -11.08 -15.22 12.77
CA ALA A 120 -11.50 -13.83 12.73
C ALA A 120 -10.45 -12.93 13.38
N THR A 121 -9.92 -11.98 12.63
CA THR A 121 -8.99 -10.97 13.10
C THR A 121 -9.54 -9.57 12.85
N ALA A 122 -9.00 -8.58 13.55
CA ALA A 122 -9.34 -7.18 13.34
C ALA A 122 -8.08 -6.34 13.48
N LEU A 123 -8.01 -5.27 12.68
CA LEU A 123 -6.95 -4.29 12.81
C LEU A 123 -7.17 -3.48 14.09
N THR A 124 -6.19 -3.49 14.99
CA THR A 124 -6.27 -2.81 16.28
C THR A 124 -5.36 -1.61 16.40
N LYS A 125 -4.33 -1.54 15.57
CA LYS A 125 -3.37 -0.43 15.54
C LYS A 125 -2.85 -0.18 14.13
N ILE A 126 -2.75 1.08 13.75
CA ILE A 126 -2.11 1.54 12.52
C ILE A 126 -1.01 2.54 12.91
N THR A 127 0.19 2.31 12.39
CA THR A 127 1.34 3.21 12.56
C THR A 127 1.84 3.62 11.18
N ILE A 128 1.96 4.92 10.94
CA ILE A 128 2.44 5.50 9.69
C ILE A 128 3.66 6.36 10.02
N ILE A 129 4.79 6.08 9.37
CA ILE A 129 6.03 6.83 9.50
C ILE A 129 6.32 7.51 8.16
N PHE A 130 6.19 8.82 8.13
CA PHE A 130 6.63 9.67 7.03
C PHE A 130 8.14 9.87 7.17
N LYS A 131 8.93 9.33 6.25
CA LYS A 131 10.40 9.42 6.26
C LYS A 131 10.81 10.87 5.90
N ASN A 132 11.94 11.34 6.45
CA ASN A 132 12.50 12.65 6.09
C ASN A 132 12.67 12.77 4.57
N TRP A 133 12.19 13.88 3.99
CA TRP A 133 12.32 14.12 2.56
C TRP A 133 12.74 15.55 2.24
N ARG A 134 13.87 15.70 1.55
CA ARG A 134 14.36 16.93 0.86
C ARG A 134 14.10 18.25 1.61
N GLN A 135 14.21 18.24 2.94
CA GLN A 135 13.90 19.39 3.82
C GLN A 135 12.42 19.84 3.79
N CYS A 136 11.53 19.15 3.08
CA CYS A 136 10.09 19.42 3.05
C CYS A 136 9.41 18.99 4.35
N ILE A 137 9.86 17.87 4.93
CA ILE A 137 9.42 17.39 6.24
C ILE A 137 10.60 16.78 6.99
N GLU A 138 10.58 16.93 8.31
CA GLU A 138 11.28 16.01 9.19
C GLU A 138 10.46 14.73 9.35
N GLN A 139 11.07 13.67 9.90
CA GLN A 139 10.35 12.42 10.10
C GLN A 139 9.15 12.65 11.02
N GLN A 140 7.95 12.25 10.58
CA GLN A 140 6.73 12.34 11.38
C GLN A 140 6.06 10.99 11.54
N ILE A 141 5.45 10.78 12.70
CA ILE A 141 4.78 9.52 13.05
C ILE A 141 3.33 9.80 13.39
N TYR A 142 2.44 9.07 12.73
CA TYR A 142 1.03 8.99 13.06
C TYR A 142 0.72 7.61 13.63
N GLN A 143 -0.07 7.55 14.69
CA GLN A 143 -0.52 6.29 15.28
C GLN A 143 -2.00 6.40 15.65
N ALA A 144 -2.77 5.38 15.25
CA ALA A 144 -4.16 5.21 15.64
C ALA A 144 -4.33 3.84 16.30
N GLU A 145 -5.17 3.79 17.33
CA GLU A 145 -5.58 2.57 18.02
C GLU A 145 -7.10 2.54 18.10
N LEU A 146 -7.68 1.40 18.47
CA LEU A 146 -9.11 1.33 18.73
C LEU A 146 -9.52 2.37 19.78
N ASP A 147 -10.63 3.03 19.50
CA ASP A 147 -11.25 4.12 20.25
C ASP A 147 -10.41 5.40 20.32
N ASN A 148 -9.31 5.46 19.56
CA ASN A 148 -8.42 6.61 19.46
C ASN A 148 -7.83 6.75 18.04
N VAL A 149 -8.59 7.37 17.15
CA VAL A 149 -8.11 7.85 15.84
C VAL A 149 -7.86 9.35 15.92
N PRO A 150 -6.62 9.80 16.25
CA PRO A 150 -6.35 11.21 16.52
C PRO A 150 -6.31 12.03 15.22
N ALA A 151 -6.65 13.31 15.34
CA ALA A 151 -6.48 14.32 14.28
C ALA A 151 -5.13 15.05 14.39
N ALA A 152 -4.11 14.37 14.91
CA ALA A 152 -2.77 14.91 15.17
C ALA A 152 -1.71 13.80 15.02
N PHE A 153 -0.46 14.20 14.77
CA PHE A 153 0.71 13.33 14.85
C PHE A 153 1.07 13.01 16.30
N MET A 154 1.98 12.06 16.53
CA MET A 154 2.39 11.65 17.87
C MET A 154 3.01 12.77 18.72
N ASP A 155 3.58 13.78 18.07
CA ASP A 155 4.13 14.99 18.72
C ASP A 155 3.05 16.04 19.04
N GLY A 156 1.78 15.78 18.70
CA GLY A 156 0.65 16.70 18.87
C GLY A 156 0.49 17.72 17.75
N SER A 157 1.39 17.74 16.75
CA SER A 157 1.25 18.63 15.60
C SER A 157 0.13 18.17 14.66
N VAL A 158 -0.51 19.12 13.97
CA VAL A 158 -1.54 18.84 12.95
C VAL A 158 -1.04 19.09 11.52
N THR A 159 0.08 19.78 11.40
CA THR A 159 0.74 20.11 10.14
C THR A 159 2.25 20.03 10.32
N SER A 160 2.99 19.69 9.27
CA SER A 160 4.42 19.93 9.23
C SER A 160 4.73 21.43 9.30
N GLY A 161 5.97 21.74 9.69
CA GLY A 161 6.48 23.10 9.69
C GLY A 161 6.22 23.81 8.36
N GLU A 162 5.72 25.04 8.44
CA GLU A 162 5.38 25.86 7.28
C GLU A 162 6.65 26.26 6.51
N ARG A 163 6.68 26.03 5.20
CA ARG A 163 7.73 26.56 4.32
C ARG A 163 7.10 27.35 3.18
N GLN A 164 7.46 28.63 3.08
CA GLN A 164 6.97 29.54 2.05
C GLN A 164 5.42 29.56 1.92
N GLY A 165 4.70 29.50 3.04
CA GLY A 165 3.22 29.59 3.05
C GLY A 165 2.48 28.27 2.82
N GLN A 166 3.16 27.13 2.77
CA GLN A 166 2.54 25.83 2.49
C GLN A 166 2.98 24.76 3.49
N HIS A 167 2.02 23.92 3.89
CA HIS A 167 2.25 22.73 4.69
C HIS A 167 2.35 21.51 3.78
N SER A 168 3.46 20.80 3.87
CA SER A 168 3.79 19.62 3.05
C SER A 168 3.16 18.33 3.56
N LEU A 169 2.72 18.33 4.82
CA LEU A 169 2.06 17.23 5.51
C LEU A 169 1.01 17.81 6.47
N SER A 170 -0.21 17.28 6.44
CA SER A 170 -1.27 17.68 7.37
C SER A 170 -2.16 16.51 7.73
N VAL A 171 -2.84 16.62 8.87
CA VAL A 171 -3.87 15.69 9.31
C VAL A 171 -5.15 16.46 9.64
N HIS A 172 -6.27 15.93 9.17
CA HIS A 172 -7.61 16.49 9.32
C HIS A 172 -8.56 15.37 9.75
N SER A 173 -9.70 15.73 10.34
CA SER A 173 -10.70 14.76 10.77
C SER A 173 -12.09 15.39 10.69
N ASP A 174 -12.99 14.74 9.95
CA ASP A 174 -14.41 15.12 9.92
C ASP A 174 -15.18 14.44 11.06
N LEU A 175 -14.69 13.28 11.52
CA LEU A 175 -15.24 12.51 12.64
C LEU A 175 -14.16 12.27 13.71
N PRO A 176 -13.96 13.22 14.65
CA PRO A 176 -12.92 13.14 15.67
C PRO A 176 -12.96 11.83 16.46
N GLY A 177 -11.80 11.21 16.63
CA GLY A 177 -11.65 9.93 17.35
C GLY A 177 -12.03 8.69 16.55
N ARG A 178 -12.66 8.84 15.38
CA ARG A 178 -13.07 7.72 14.50
C ARG A 178 -12.49 7.76 13.11
N GLN A 179 -12.07 8.92 12.61
CA GLN A 179 -11.51 9.07 11.27
C GLN A 179 -10.40 10.11 11.30
N ALA A 180 -9.34 9.87 10.53
CA ALA A 180 -8.35 10.87 10.21
C ALA A 180 -7.97 10.76 8.73
N GLU A 181 -7.92 11.90 8.05
CA GLU A 181 -7.36 12.05 6.72
C GLU A 181 -6.00 12.73 6.81
N ILE A 182 -4.96 12.08 6.30
CA ILE A 182 -3.59 12.56 6.32
C ILE A 182 -3.16 12.85 4.89
N ARG A 183 -2.82 14.12 4.62
CA ARG A 183 -2.37 14.59 3.31
C ARG A 183 -0.87 14.85 3.33
N ALA A 184 -0.11 14.03 2.61
CA ALA A 184 1.33 14.17 2.42
C ALA A 184 1.62 14.75 1.02
N ALA A 185 1.40 16.06 0.86
CA ALA A 185 1.53 16.77 -0.42
C ALA A 185 2.93 16.63 -1.06
N HIS A 186 3.99 16.53 -0.24
CA HIS A 186 5.36 16.37 -0.72
C HIS A 186 5.64 15.07 -1.48
N ILE A 187 4.80 14.04 -1.29
CA ILE A 187 4.86 12.77 -2.04
C ILE A 187 3.53 12.47 -2.77
N GLY A 188 2.60 13.43 -2.79
CA GLY A 188 1.30 13.26 -3.45
C GLY A 188 0.42 12.19 -2.80
N THR A 189 0.64 11.85 -1.54
CA THR A 189 -0.06 10.74 -0.89
C THR A 189 -1.20 11.24 -0.02
N THR A 190 -2.33 10.55 -0.05
CA THR A 190 -3.45 10.73 0.89
C THR A 190 -3.72 9.40 1.59
N LEU A 191 -3.81 9.41 2.91
CA LEU A 191 -4.17 8.25 3.72
C LEU A 191 -5.42 8.58 4.52
N VAL A 192 -6.34 7.63 4.61
CA VAL A 192 -7.52 7.73 5.49
C VAL A 192 -7.49 6.55 6.44
N VAL A 193 -7.46 6.85 7.74
CA VAL A 193 -7.60 5.88 8.82
C VAL A 193 -9.00 6.02 9.38
N ARG A 194 -9.75 4.93 9.46
CA ARG A 194 -11.12 4.89 9.99
C ARG A 194 -11.28 3.77 11.00
N GLN A 195 -12.05 3.99 12.04
CA GLN A 195 -12.55 2.93 12.90
C GLN A 195 -13.98 2.58 12.48
N SER A 196 -14.20 1.30 12.18
CA SER A 196 -15.51 0.72 11.85
C SER A 196 -15.81 -0.39 12.85
N GLY A 197 -16.75 -0.11 13.78
CA GLY A 197 -17.02 -1.00 14.91
C GLY A 197 -15.77 -1.20 15.77
N ARG A 198 -15.27 -2.43 15.83
CA ARG A 198 -14.08 -2.83 16.62
C ARG A 198 -12.86 -3.15 15.77
N SER A 199 -12.82 -2.66 14.52
CA SER A 199 -11.68 -2.80 13.62
C SER A 199 -11.28 -1.43 13.08
N LEU A 200 -10.00 -1.21 12.89
CA LEU A 200 -9.47 -0.10 12.10
C LEU A 200 -9.46 -0.46 10.61
N GLY A 201 -9.42 0.55 9.77
CA GLY A 201 -9.24 0.42 8.34
C GLY A 201 -8.29 1.50 7.85
N LEU A 202 -7.56 1.19 6.80
CA LEU A 202 -6.66 2.10 6.10
C LEU A 202 -7.01 2.11 4.62
N SER A 203 -7.17 3.30 4.06
CA SER A 203 -7.27 3.56 2.63
C SER A 203 -6.13 4.47 2.20
N VAL A 204 -5.40 4.13 1.14
CA VAL A 204 -4.24 4.88 0.67
C VAL A 204 -4.40 5.21 -0.81
N ARG A 205 -4.15 6.46 -1.17
CA ARG A 205 -3.96 6.94 -2.55
C ARG A 205 -2.55 7.49 -2.66
N LEU A 206 -1.74 6.97 -3.58
CA LEU A 206 -0.40 7.52 -3.84
C LEU A 206 0.00 7.43 -5.32
N PRO A 207 0.96 8.23 -5.78
CA PRO A 207 1.47 8.15 -7.14
C PRO A 207 2.19 6.83 -7.40
N ARG A 208 2.05 6.27 -8.60
CA ARG A 208 2.72 5.02 -9.01
C ARG A 208 4.24 5.05 -8.74
N ALA A 209 4.90 6.14 -9.12
CA ALA A 209 6.34 6.29 -8.93
C ALA A 209 6.80 6.30 -7.46
N ILE A 210 5.91 6.64 -6.52
CA ILE A 210 6.19 6.58 -5.08
C ILE A 210 5.90 5.16 -4.56
N ALA A 211 4.84 4.51 -5.05
CA ALA A 211 4.48 3.15 -4.68
C ALA A 211 5.56 2.13 -5.07
N GLU A 212 6.19 2.33 -6.22
CA GLU A 212 7.17 1.41 -6.81
C GLU A 212 8.64 1.74 -6.42
N ALA A 213 8.86 2.75 -5.58
CA ALA A 213 10.20 3.18 -5.15
C ALA A 213 10.64 2.46 -3.87
N PHE A 214 10.91 1.16 -3.98
CA PHE A 214 11.41 0.32 -2.89
C PHE A 214 12.55 -0.58 -3.38
N THR A 215 13.38 -1.06 -2.45
CA THR A 215 14.51 -1.95 -2.76
C THR A 215 14.10 -3.43 -2.71
N PRO A 216 14.87 -4.35 -3.31
CA PRO A 216 14.55 -5.79 -3.28
C PRO A 216 14.47 -6.40 -1.87
N GLU A 217 15.12 -5.79 -0.88
CA GLU A 217 15.06 -6.21 0.53
C GLU A 217 13.69 -5.93 1.18
N GLN A 218 12.86 -5.09 0.55
CA GLN A 218 11.52 -4.71 1.01
C GLN A 218 10.47 -5.63 0.35
N ASP A 219 10.68 -6.94 0.45
CA ASP A 219 9.92 -7.99 -0.23
C ASP A 219 8.58 -8.35 0.44
N LEU A 220 8.32 -7.82 1.64
CA LEU A 220 7.06 -8.01 2.36
C LEU A 220 6.29 -6.69 2.48
N GLN A 221 5.27 -6.52 1.65
CA GLN A 221 4.38 -5.34 1.65
C GLN A 221 2.97 -5.75 1.17
N LEU A 222 1.98 -5.72 2.07
CA LEU A 222 0.63 -6.20 1.74
C LEU A 222 -0.03 -5.38 0.62
N CYS A 223 0.20 -4.07 0.54
CA CYS A 223 -0.37 -3.26 -0.53
C CYS A 223 0.23 -3.53 -1.91
N VAL A 224 1.44 -4.09 -1.98
CA VAL A 224 2.11 -4.40 -3.26
C VAL A 224 1.80 -5.83 -3.68
N TYR A 225 2.07 -6.80 -2.79
CA TYR A 225 2.06 -8.24 -3.10
C TYR A 225 0.84 -8.99 -2.55
N GLY A 226 0.01 -8.32 -1.75
CA GLY A 226 -1.03 -8.97 -0.97
C GLY A 226 -0.43 -9.82 0.15
N CYS A 227 -1.24 -10.72 0.67
CA CYS A 227 -0.88 -11.57 1.79
C CYS A 227 -0.04 -12.76 1.32
N PRO A 228 0.90 -13.27 2.15
CA PRO A 228 1.59 -14.52 1.87
C PRO A 228 0.57 -15.65 1.63
N PRO A 229 0.81 -16.60 0.69
CA PRO A 229 -0.15 -17.66 0.39
C PRO A 229 -0.60 -18.48 1.60
N SER A 230 0.28 -18.68 2.60
CA SER A 230 -0.04 -19.37 3.86
C SER A 230 -0.99 -18.60 4.78
N GLN A 231 -1.21 -17.31 4.53
CA GLN A 231 -2.08 -16.42 5.30
C GLN A 231 -3.35 -16.05 4.52
N ARG A 232 -3.54 -16.57 3.30
CA ARG A 232 -4.74 -16.30 2.50
C ARG A 232 -5.86 -17.24 2.92
N LEU A 233 -7.04 -16.68 3.16
CA LEU A 233 -8.26 -17.46 3.28
C LEU A 233 -8.86 -17.67 1.89
N GLU A 234 -9.23 -18.91 1.60
CA GLU A 234 -10.09 -19.18 0.46
C GLU A 234 -11.45 -18.52 0.73
N MET A 235 -11.88 -17.69 -0.22
CA MET A 235 -13.16 -17.01 -0.14
C MET A 235 -14.26 -18.06 0.02
N LEU A 236 -15.20 -17.82 0.95
CA LEU A 236 -16.28 -18.73 1.28
C LEU A 236 -16.89 -19.33 0.00
N PRO A 237 -16.97 -20.67 -0.12
CA PRO A 237 -17.56 -21.28 -1.29
C PRO A 237 -19.02 -20.82 -1.44
N SER A 238 -19.40 -20.58 -2.69
CA SER A 238 -20.75 -20.23 -3.15
C SER A 238 -21.85 -21.15 -2.56
N PRO A 239 -23.11 -20.69 -2.52
CA PRO A 239 -24.18 -21.28 -1.72
C PRO A 239 -24.73 -22.59 -2.31
N SER A 240 -23.93 -23.65 -2.31
CA SER A 240 -24.36 -25.00 -2.71
C SER A 240 -24.51 -25.97 -1.52
N SER A 241 -24.51 -25.49 -0.27
CA SER A 241 -24.77 -26.31 0.91
C SER A 241 -25.82 -25.70 1.83
N SER A 242 -27.06 -26.07 1.55
CA SER A 242 -28.23 -26.23 2.44
C SER A 242 -28.09 -25.95 3.96
N SER A 243 -27.80 -24.71 4.37
CA SER A 243 -28.02 -24.21 5.74
C SER A 243 -28.58 -22.78 5.71
N SER A 244 -29.89 -22.65 5.91
CA SER A 244 -30.75 -21.81 5.07
C SER A 244 -31.47 -20.65 5.77
N GLN A 245 -30.84 -19.98 6.74
CA GLN A 245 -31.37 -18.70 7.29
C GLN A 245 -30.30 -17.62 7.56
N PRO A 246 -29.18 -17.88 8.27
CA PRO A 246 -28.20 -16.82 8.60
C PRO A 246 -27.49 -16.26 7.37
N SER A 247 -27.22 -17.12 6.36
CA SER A 247 -26.62 -16.72 5.09
C SER A 247 -27.55 -15.82 4.27
N ALA A 248 -28.85 -16.14 4.20
CA ALA A 248 -29.81 -15.33 3.44
C ALA A 248 -30.01 -13.93 4.03
N ALA A 249 -30.05 -13.82 5.36
CA ALA A 249 -30.15 -12.54 6.07
C ALA A 249 -28.89 -11.67 5.82
N ALA A 250 -27.69 -12.26 5.90
CA ALA A 250 -26.44 -11.56 5.60
C ALA A 250 -26.39 -11.06 4.14
N HIS A 251 -26.82 -11.90 3.19
CA HIS A 251 -26.95 -11.51 1.78
C HIS A 251 -27.89 -10.32 1.57
N ALA A 252 -29.07 -10.34 2.20
CA ALA A 252 -30.03 -9.25 2.11
C ALA A 252 -29.48 -7.95 2.73
N HIS A 253 -28.84 -8.04 3.90
CA HIS A 253 -28.24 -6.90 4.58
C HIS A 253 -27.12 -6.24 3.75
N CYS A 254 -26.14 -7.02 3.29
CA CYS A 254 -25.05 -6.48 2.47
C CYS A 254 -25.55 -5.94 1.12
N ALA A 255 -26.59 -6.53 0.53
CA ALA A 255 -27.16 -6.07 -0.74
C ALA A 255 -27.94 -4.75 -0.60
N ALA A 256 -28.47 -4.46 0.59
CA ALA A 256 -29.12 -3.19 0.88
C ALA A 256 -28.11 -2.04 1.07
N LEU A 257 -26.91 -2.35 1.57
CA LEU A 257 -25.87 -1.36 1.85
C LEU A 257 -24.96 -1.06 0.67
N LEU A 258 -24.65 -2.08 -0.15
CA LEU A 258 -23.63 -2.00 -1.19
C LEU A 258 -24.27 -2.08 -2.58
N PRO A 259 -23.85 -1.19 -3.51
CA PRO A 259 -24.52 -1.01 -4.80
C PRO A 259 -24.24 -2.13 -5.80
N ALA A 260 -23.17 -2.89 -5.59
CA ALA A 260 -22.67 -3.91 -6.53
C ALA A 260 -22.30 -5.18 -5.77
N ARG A 261 -22.40 -6.33 -6.43
CA ARG A 261 -21.97 -7.64 -5.90
C ARG A 261 -20.49 -7.88 -6.18
N ASP A 262 -19.65 -6.99 -5.67
CA ASP A 262 -18.21 -6.94 -5.91
C ASP A 262 -17.40 -7.32 -4.66
N ILE A 263 -16.11 -6.97 -4.64
CA ILE A 263 -15.23 -7.22 -3.48
C ILE A 263 -15.73 -6.63 -2.16
N TYR A 264 -16.38 -5.47 -2.15
CA TYR A 264 -16.87 -4.85 -0.91
C TYR A 264 -18.09 -5.62 -0.41
N TYR A 265 -18.94 -6.09 -1.33
CA TYR A 265 -20.06 -6.97 -0.99
C TYR A 265 -19.59 -8.29 -0.39
N GLN A 266 -18.56 -8.91 -0.96
CA GLN A 266 -17.99 -10.14 -0.42
C GLN A 266 -17.31 -9.92 0.93
N ALA A 267 -16.59 -8.81 1.12
CA ALA A 267 -16.03 -8.43 2.40
C ALA A 267 -17.13 -8.31 3.48
N CYS A 268 -18.20 -7.56 3.17
CA CYS A 268 -19.35 -7.44 4.06
C CYS A 268 -19.92 -8.81 4.45
N LEU A 269 -20.15 -9.69 3.47
CA LEU A 269 -20.65 -11.04 3.73
C LEU A 269 -19.72 -11.84 4.62
N PHE A 270 -18.42 -11.81 4.32
CA PHE A 270 -17.42 -12.54 5.08
C PHE A 270 -17.40 -12.08 6.54
N ASP A 271 -17.29 -10.77 6.78
CA ASP A 271 -17.27 -10.17 8.10
C ASP A 271 -18.54 -10.49 8.90
N LEU A 272 -19.72 -10.40 8.28
CA LEU A 272 -21.00 -10.73 8.94
C LEU A 272 -21.09 -12.22 9.30
N LEU A 273 -20.69 -13.12 8.41
CA LEU A 273 -20.75 -14.56 8.65
C LEU A 273 -19.70 -15.01 9.67
N ALA A 274 -18.53 -14.37 9.68
CA ALA A 274 -17.45 -14.68 10.62
C ALA A 274 -17.75 -14.16 12.03
N THR A 275 -18.34 -12.97 12.16
CA THR A 275 -18.55 -12.30 13.46
C THR A 275 -19.96 -12.46 14.02
N GLY A 276 -20.97 -12.62 13.16
CA GLY A 276 -22.38 -12.53 13.55
C GLY A 276 -22.85 -11.13 13.94
N ASP A 277 -22.02 -10.09 13.78
CA ASP A 277 -22.35 -8.70 14.13
C ASP A 277 -22.65 -7.88 12.87
N LEU A 278 -23.86 -7.33 12.79
CA LEU A 278 -24.28 -6.47 11.68
C LEU A 278 -23.41 -5.22 11.52
N ASN A 279 -22.80 -4.73 12.61
CA ASN A 279 -21.92 -3.56 12.56
C ASN A 279 -20.63 -3.84 11.79
N SER A 280 -20.21 -5.10 11.64
CA SER A 280 -19.01 -5.44 10.87
C SER A 280 -19.14 -5.04 9.39
N SER A 281 -20.37 -4.97 8.86
CA SER A 281 -20.63 -4.47 7.49
C SER A 281 -20.17 -3.04 7.23
N THR A 282 -20.03 -2.22 8.28
CA THR A 282 -19.61 -0.82 8.16
C THR A 282 -18.21 -0.65 7.60
N ALA A 283 -17.31 -1.62 7.85
CA ALA A 283 -15.94 -1.58 7.32
C ALA A 283 -15.92 -1.63 5.78
N ALA A 284 -16.73 -2.49 5.19
CA ALA A 284 -16.86 -2.59 3.73
C ALA A 284 -17.49 -1.34 3.10
N VAL A 285 -18.50 -0.75 3.77
CA VAL A 285 -19.13 0.50 3.31
C VAL A 285 -18.12 1.66 3.36
N ALA A 286 -17.39 1.80 4.47
CA ALA A 286 -16.38 2.84 4.61
C ALA A 286 -15.24 2.70 3.58
N ALA A 287 -14.78 1.46 3.32
CA ALA A 287 -13.77 1.20 2.31
C ALA A 287 -14.23 1.54 0.88
N LEU A 288 -15.51 1.30 0.55
CA LEU A 288 -16.09 1.70 -0.74
C LEU A 288 -16.19 3.23 -0.86
N GLU A 289 -16.56 3.93 0.21
CA GLU A 289 -16.60 5.40 0.22
C GLU A 289 -15.21 6.00 -0.02
N ASP A 290 -14.19 5.50 0.68
CA ASP A 290 -12.81 5.94 0.48
C ASP A 290 -12.35 5.65 -0.95
N ALA A 291 -12.62 4.46 -1.47
CA ALA A 291 -12.25 4.07 -2.84
C ALA A 291 -12.87 5.00 -3.89
N ARG A 292 -14.13 5.43 -3.71
CA ARG A 292 -14.78 6.40 -4.59
C ARG A 292 -14.12 7.77 -4.58
N GLY A 293 -13.59 8.20 -3.43
CA GLY A 293 -12.85 9.45 -3.30
C GLY A 293 -11.40 9.37 -3.79
N MET A 294 -10.82 8.16 -3.83
CA MET A 294 -9.39 7.95 -4.08
C MET A 294 -9.06 7.38 -5.47
N ILE A 295 -9.98 6.68 -6.11
CA ILE A 295 -9.78 6.07 -7.44
C ILE A 295 -10.36 6.99 -8.51
N SER A 296 -9.50 7.47 -9.42
CA SER A 296 -9.92 8.39 -10.48
C SER A 296 -10.80 7.76 -11.55
N ASP A 297 -10.63 6.46 -11.83
CA ASP A 297 -11.43 5.71 -12.81
C ASP A 297 -12.60 5.00 -12.11
N PRO A 298 -13.86 5.46 -12.30
CA PRO A 298 -15.02 4.87 -11.64
C PRO A 298 -15.20 3.38 -11.95
N ASN A 299 -14.74 2.92 -13.12
CA ASN A 299 -14.85 1.50 -13.50
C ASN A 299 -13.91 0.60 -12.68
N LYS A 300 -12.86 1.17 -12.09
CA LYS A 300 -11.93 0.45 -11.22
C LYS A 300 -12.36 0.44 -9.77
N VAL A 301 -13.32 1.25 -9.37
CA VAL A 301 -13.84 1.25 -7.99
C VAL A 301 -14.38 -0.14 -7.67
N HIS A 302 -15.23 -0.68 -8.54
CA HIS A 302 -15.88 -1.97 -8.35
C HIS A 302 -15.06 -3.09 -9.01
N LEU A 303 -14.48 -3.98 -8.21
CA LEU A 303 -13.76 -5.15 -8.70
C LEU A 303 -14.70 -6.37 -8.69
N LEU A 304 -15.07 -6.84 -9.88
CA LEU A 304 -15.77 -8.10 -10.01
C LEU A 304 -14.77 -9.23 -9.78
N LEU A 305 -15.06 -10.10 -8.83
CA LEU A 305 -14.29 -11.33 -8.68
C LEU A 305 -14.53 -12.16 -9.93
N VAL A 306 -13.48 -12.31 -10.73
CA VAL A 306 -13.47 -13.33 -11.77
C VAL A 306 -13.49 -14.65 -11.00
N GLY A 307 -14.68 -15.21 -10.81
CA GLY A 307 -14.79 -16.61 -10.41
C GLY A 307 -13.88 -17.38 -11.34
N LYS A 308 -13.02 -18.25 -10.80
CA LYS A 308 -12.22 -19.20 -11.60
C LYS A 308 -13.17 -19.74 -12.65
N ALA A 309 -13.07 -19.21 -13.87
CA ALA A 309 -13.80 -19.75 -14.99
C ALA A 309 -13.31 -21.18 -15.04
N ASP A 310 -14.23 -22.10 -14.79
CA ASP A 310 -13.98 -23.51 -14.85
C ASP A 310 -13.16 -23.76 -16.10
N ARG A 311 -11.94 -24.26 -15.92
CA ARG A 311 -11.02 -24.53 -17.03
C ARG A 311 -11.44 -25.85 -17.68
N SER A 312 -12.74 -25.97 -17.93
CA SER A 312 -13.41 -27.09 -18.55
C SER A 312 -14.21 -26.52 -19.72
N SER A 313 -14.19 -27.23 -20.85
CA SER A 313 -14.92 -26.90 -22.09
C SER A 313 -14.21 -25.97 -23.08
N THR A 314 -13.15 -26.47 -23.71
CA THR A 314 -13.04 -26.32 -25.18
C THR A 314 -13.99 -27.32 -25.83
N CYS A 315 -15.28 -26.98 -25.89
CA CYS A 315 -16.19 -27.59 -26.85
C CYS A 315 -16.20 -26.69 -28.09
N LEU A 316 -15.46 -27.09 -29.12
CA LEU A 316 -15.52 -26.50 -30.45
C LEU A 316 -16.66 -27.18 -31.22
N PRO A 317 -17.73 -26.48 -31.63
CA PRO A 317 -18.60 -26.96 -32.68
C PRO A 317 -18.21 -26.27 -33.98
N LEU A 318 -17.80 -27.04 -35.00
CA LEU A 318 -17.94 -26.60 -36.38
C LEU A 318 -18.01 -27.80 -37.31
N ILE A 319 -19.25 -28.09 -37.71
CA ILE A 319 -19.63 -28.92 -38.85
C ILE A 319 -19.19 -28.19 -40.12
N LEU A 320 -18.57 -28.91 -41.07
CA LEU A 320 -18.75 -28.68 -42.51
C LEU A 320 -18.32 -29.94 -43.28
N ALA A 321 -19.31 -30.59 -43.88
CA ALA A 321 -19.16 -31.68 -44.83
C ALA A 321 -18.95 -31.12 -46.25
N VAL A 322 -18.01 -31.67 -47.04
CA VAL A 322 -18.17 -31.88 -48.50
C VAL A 322 -17.28 -33.05 -48.97
N ALA A 323 -17.97 -34.10 -49.44
CA ALA A 323 -17.70 -35.11 -50.47
C ALA A 323 -16.29 -35.37 -51.04
N VAL A 324 -15.89 -36.65 -51.09
CA VAL A 324 -15.49 -37.34 -52.34
C VAL A 324 -16.00 -38.79 -52.31
N LEU A 325 -16.89 -39.10 -53.26
CA LEU A 325 -17.24 -40.46 -53.70
C LEU A 325 -16.09 -41.04 -54.53
N SER A 326 -15.94 -42.37 -54.52
CA SER A 326 -14.95 -43.24 -55.21
C SER A 326 -13.70 -43.53 -54.36
N GLU A 327 -13.33 -44.77 -54.01
CA GLU A 327 -13.41 -45.99 -54.81
C GLU A 327 -13.74 -47.23 -53.97
N ARG A 328 -14.70 -48.02 -54.48
CA ARG A 328 -14.68 -49.47 -54.34
C ARG A 328 -13.59 -49.98 -55.28
N LEU A 329 -12.55 -50.63 -54.75
CA LEU A 329 -11.72 -51.66 -55.37
C LEU A 329 -10.69 -52.04 -54.29
N VAL A 330 -11.01 -52.94 -53.37
CA VAL A 330 -10.73 -54.38 -53.57
C VAL A 330 -9.59 -54.56 -54.56
N ALA A 331 -8.38 -54.48 -54.01
CA ALA A 331 -7.36 -55.51 -54.14
C ALA A 331 -7.62 -56.48 -55.30
N LEU A 332 -6.89 -56.32 -56.41
CA LEU A 332 -6.40 -57.38 -57.28
C LEU A 332 -5.57 -56.75 -58.41
N TRP A 333 -4.26 -57.09 -58.42
CA TRP A 333 -3.27 -56.95 -59.52
C TRP A 333 -2.73 -55.52 -59.71
N THR A 334 -1.45 -55.19 -59.51
CA THR A 334 -0.18 -55.83 -59.93
C THR A 334 0.93 -55.43 -58.94
N GLY A 335 1.82 -56.28 -58.46
CA GLY A 335 2.96 -56.83 -59.22
C GLY A 335 4.26 -56.15 -58.77
N GLN A 336 5.17 -56.94 -58.20
CA GLN A 336 6.51 -56.57 -57.69
C GLN A 336 7.37 -55.76 -58.67
N CYS A 337 8.25 -54.90 -58.13
CA CYS A 337 9.61 -54.68 -58.64
C CYS A 337 10.52 -54.05 -57.55
N LEU A 338 11.61 -54.77 -57.27
CA LEU A 338 12.84 -54.46 -56.51
C LEU A 338 12.75 -54.14 -55.01
#